data_AF-A0A1Y3NQ28-F1
#
_entry.id   AF-A0A1Y3NQ28-F1
#
_cell.length_a   1.000
_cell.length_b   1.000
_cell.length_c   1.000
_cell.angle_alpha   90.00
_cell.angle_beta   90.00
_cell.angle_gamma   90.00
#
_symmetry.space_group_name_H-M   'P 1'
#
loop_
_entity.id
_entity.type
_entity.pdbx_description
1 polymer ?
#
loop_
_entity_poly.entity_id
_entity_poly.type
_entity_poly.pdbx_seq_one_letter_code
_entity_poly.pdbx_strand_id
1 'polypeptide(L)'
;MNPNNKTEIEFPKEWDKSNPSMVSYYMKCKGYVSSTDDMIKLFDTSLFYHFYCLFLFIFSLVSAYYGIKYRNKIKIIKSNIVLIIFYSFGCIICIINSYFIQSKYSTYPCVAYFYLTGIEDQNLYSIEYVIDSYSLVFIERVCAGLFICAMLIPSYNCSQIVRYLPSDAYALIISCSFHYSQVIGPLLDYYYVNKKANKLELNKNGLIQLLNEEYLFNEFFEYCKQKCCVENAIFHIEYTKLKNLINPSNNKKNKIDMSKSEYCVSKTSKSLNMMGVSENNICDHLSGSSFSDFEIDNKSTKSDPDGSNMKENKRKTVIYYDVHKLINEIFNNFIDDDAKYEINIPGRIKKELKANLTEHNQQFSKGEFNLVDDIFEIENIFDDAYEEVLQDLFLNVYTGFISNRNKIKEDKKIGKKTEKKRISA
;
A
#
# COMPACT_ATOMS: atom_id res chain seq x y z
N MET A 1 -9.41 -16.65 46.00
CA MET A 1 -8.49 -16.35 47.13
C MET A 1 -9.30 -15.68 48.23
N ASN A 2 -9.19 -16.18 49.46
CA ASN A 2 -9.91 -15.64 50.61
C ASN A 2 -9.27 -14.28 50.99
N PRO A 3 -9.98 -13.14 50.91
CA PRO A 3 -9.37 -11.80 51.01
C PRO A 3 -8.79 -11.44 52.39
N ASN A 4 -8.99 -12.27 53.41
CA ASN A 4 -8.82 -11.87 54.81
C ASN A 4 -7.50 -12.29 55.46
N ASN A 5 -6.50 -12.74 54.71
CA ASN A 5 -5.19 -13.11 55.27
C ASN A 5 -4.01 -12.69 54.39
N LYS A 6 -4.01 -11.43 53.92
CA LYS A 6 -2.84 -10.86 53.22
C LYS A 6 -1.78 -10.48 54.26
N THR A 7 -0.70 -11.23 54.28
CA THR A 7 0.56 -10.83 54.91
C THR A 7 0.93 -9.43 54.43
N GLU A 8 1.14 -8.51 55.37
CA GLU A 8 1.59 -7.16 55.05
C GLU A 8 2.96 -7.25 54.38
N ILE A 9 3.01 -6.81 53.13
CA ILE A 9 4.26 -6.77 52.37
C ILE A 9 5.08 -5.60 52.92
N GLU A 10 6.36 -5.79 53.17
CA GLU A 10 7.24 -4.72 53.65
C GLU A 10 7.76 -3.88 52.47
N PHE A 11 7.95 -2.58 52.71
CA PHE A 11 8.58 -1.68 51.75
C PHE A 11 10.03 -2.13 51.48
N PRO A 12 10.47 -2.31 50.21
CA PRO A 12 11.82 -2.75 49.89
C PRO A 12 12.89 -1.88 50.56
N LYS A 13 13.86 -2.52 51.25
CA LYS A 13 14.89 -1.82 52.03
C LYS A 13 15.85 -0.99 51.16
N GLU A 14 16.01 -1.38 49.90
CA GLU A 14 16.89 -0.74 48.92
C GLU A 14 16.27 0.50 48.27
N TRP A 15 14.96 0.70 48.45
CA TRP A 15 14.25 1.83 47.85
C TRP A 15 14.32 3.06 48.74
N ASP A 16 14.42 4.22 48.09
CA ASP A 16 14.43 5.50 48.79
C ASP A 16 13.00 5.89 49.21
N LYS A 17 12.74 5.85 50.51
CA LYS A 17 11.47 6.28 51.11
C LYS A 17 11.18 7.77 50.94
N SER A 18 12.20 8.58 50.66
CA SER A 18 12.03 10.02 50.40
C SER A 18 11.58 10.29 48.96
N ASN A 19 11.69 9.32 48.05
CA ASN A 19 11.25 9.47 46.67
C ASN A 19 9.73 9.22 46.55
N PRO A 20 8.91 10.26 46.29
CA PRO A 20 7.46 10.12 46.25
C PRO A 20 6.97 9.19 45.14
N SER A 21 7.73 9.03 44.05
CA SER A 21 7.39 8.14 42.94
C SER A 21 7.50 6.66 43.34
N MET A 22 8.55 6.29 44.07
CA MET A 22 8.74 4.93 44.58
C MET A 22 7.67 4.57 45.62
N VAL A 23 7.34 5.51 46.52
CA VAL A 23 6.27 5.31 47.51
C VAL A 23 4.91 5.18 46.85
N SER A 24 4.60 6.03 45.87
CA SER A 24 3.34 5.96 45.10
C SER A 24 3.19 4.64 44.36
N TYR A 25 4.25 4.21 43.65
CA TYR A 25 4.27 2.93 42.95
C TYR A 25 4.12 1.75 43.92
N TYR A 26 4.82 1.80 45.06
CA TYR A 26 4.68 0.81 46.12
C TYR A 26 3.23 0.66 46.59
N MET A 27 2.58 1.77 46.93
CA MET A 27 1.19 1.75 47.40
C MET A 27 0.22 1.24 46.32
N LYS A 28 0.49 1.53 45.04
CA LYS A 28 -0.29 1.03 43.90
C LYS A 28 -0.15 -0.48 43.72
N CYS A 29 1.05 -1.02 43.87
CA CYS A 29 1.35 -2.41 43.50
C CYS A 29 1.40 -3.42 44.66
N LYS A 30 1.53 -2.99 45.92
CA LYS A 30 1.57 -3.90 47.09
C LYS A 30 0.36 -4.83 47.21
N GLY A 31 -0.78 -4.47 46.61
CA GLY A 31 -1.98 -5.31 46.59
C GLY A 31 -1.94 -6.46 45.57
N TYR A 32 -1.03 -6.42 44.60
CA TYR A 32 -0.95 -7.32 43.45
C TYR A 32 0.25 -8.28 43.48
N VAL A 33 1.22 -8.03 44.36
CA VAL A 33 2.41 -8.88 44.56
C VAL A 33 2.23 -9.79 45.78
N SER A 34 2.95 -10.92 45.82
CA SER A 34 2.86 -11.88 46.94
C SER A 34 3.98 -11.70 47.97
N SER A 35 5.08 -11.05 47.58
CA SER A 35 6.26 -10.84 48.42
C SER A 35 6.98 -9.53 48.05
N THR A 36 7.85 -9.05 48.94
CA THR A 36 8.74 -7.90 48.66
C THR A 36 9.72 -8.21 47.51
N ASP A 37 10.17 -9.45 47.38
CA ASP A 37 11.03 -9.89 46.28
C ASP A 37 10.32 -9.83 44.92
N ASP A 38 9.04 -10.20 44.86
CA ASP A 38 8.24 -10.06 43.64
C ASP A 38 8.10 -8.59 43.24
N MET A 39 8.01 -7.69 44.22
CA MET A 39 7.96 -6.25 43.99
C MET A 39 9.27 -5.71 43.39
N ILE A 40 10.42 -6.16 43.89
CA ILE A 40 11.74 -5.80 43.35
C ILE A 40 11.89 -6.34 41.92
N LYS A 41 11.48 -7.59 41.69
CA LYS A 41 11.53 -8.25 40.37
C LYS A 41 10.68 -7.58 39.29
N LEU A 42 9.72 -6.71 39.64
CA LEU A 42 8.97 -5.91 38.65
C LEU A 42 9.89 -4.92 37.91
N PHE A 43 10.99 -4.49 38.54
CA PHE A 43 11.95 -3.55 37.95
C PHE A 43 13.13 -4.25 37.28
N ASP A 44 13.31 -5.55 37.54
CA ASP A 44 14.33 -6.34 36.88
C ASP A 44 13.95 -6.58 35.42
N THR A 45 14.57 -5.83 34.51
CA THR A 45 14.38 -6.04 33.08
C THR A 45 14.64 -7.51 32.72
N SER A 46 13.69 -8.16 32.04
CA SER A 46 13.89 -9.54 31.61
C SER A 46 14.97 -9.62 30.53
N LEU A 47 15.74 -10.71 30.53
CA LEU A 47 16.70 -11.03 29.47
C LEU A 47 16.04 -11.00 28.08
N PHE A 48 14.78 -11.45 28.01
CA PHE A 48 13.96 -11.39 26.80
C PHE A 48 13.82 -9.96 26.26
N TYR A 49 13.51 -8.99 27.12
CA TYR A 49 13.36 -7.60 26.71
C TYR A 49 14.68 -6.99 26.20
N HIS A 50 15.83 -7.35 26.80
CA HIS A 50 17.14 -6.95 26.27
C HIS A 50 17.37 -7.47 24.84
N PHE A 51 17.08 -8.76 24.59
CA PHE A 51 17.17 -9.33 23.25
C PHE A 51 16.18 -8.71 22.26
N TYR A 52 14.96 -8.42 22.71
CA TYR A 52 13.93 -7.76 21.91
C TYR A 52 14.40 -6.38 21.43
N CYS A 53 14.85 -5.50 22.33
CA CYS A 53 15.37 -4.18 21.97
C CYS A 53 16.61 -4.28 21.07
N LEU A 54 17.53 -5.19 21.34
CA LEU A 54 18.72 -5.39 20.51
C LEU A 54 18.35 -5.86 19.09
N PHE A 55 17.43 -6.81 18.98
CA PHE A 55 16.93 -7.29 17.70
C PHE A 55 16.29 -6.17 16.89
N LEU A 56 15.39 -5.38 17.51
CA LEU A 56 14.76 -4.24 16.86
C LEU A 56 15.78 -3.19 16.44
N PHE A 57 16.77 -2.91 17.27
CA PHE A 57 17.82 -1.94 16.96
C PHE A 57 18.63 -2.38 15.72
N ILE A 58 19.10 -3.63 15.69
CA ILE A 58 19.82 -4.19 14.54
C ILE A 58 18.93 -4.18 13.29
N PHE A 59 17.67 -4.58 13.43
CA PHE A 59 16.70 -4.60 12.34
C PHE A 59 16.48 -3.21 11.73
N SER A 60 16.32 -2.18 12.57
CA SER A 60 16.17 -0.79 12.14
C SER A 60 17.43 -0.26 11.46
N LEU A 61 18.62 -0.58 11.97
CA LEU A 61 19.89 -0.20 11.31
C LEU A 61 20.05 -0.86 9.94
N VAL A 62 19.81 -2.16 9.84
CA VAL A 62 19.96 -2.92 8.59
C VAL A 62 18.98 -2.42 7.53
N SER A 63 17.72 -2.20 7.90
CA SER A 63 16.70 -1.66 7.00
C SER A 63 16.98 -0.22 6.58
N ALA A 64 17.45 0.65 7.49
CA ALA A 64 17.89 1.99 7.15
C ALA A 64 19.06 1.98 6.15
N TYR A 65 20.06 1.13 6.38
CA TYR A 65 21.19 0.94 5.47
C TYR A 65 20.72 0.52 4.08
N TYR A 66 19.83 -0.48 3.98
CA TYR A 66 19.30 -0.93 2.69
C TYR A 66 18.40 0.12 2.03
N GLY A 67 17.59 0.85 2.80
CA GLY A 67 16.76 1.95 2.33
C GLY A 67 17.61 3.04 1.67
N ILE A 68 18.68 3.47 2.33
CA ILE A 68 19.63 4.45 1.79
C ILE A 68 20.37 3.90 0.57
N LYS A 69 20.85 2.66 0.64
CA LYS A 69 21.60 2.00 -0.45
C LYS A 69 20.77 1.87 -1.73
N TYR A 70 19.47 1.62 -1.61
CA TYR A 70 18.55 1.43 -2.73
C TYR A 70 17.67 2.65 -3.04
N ARG A 71 17.96 3.82 -2.43
CA ARG A 71 17.14 5.05 -2.54
C ARG A 71 16.75 5.44 -3.96
N ASN A 72 17.69 5.39 -4.91
CA ASN A 72 17.43 5.82 -6.29
C ASN A 72 16.42 4.90 -7.01
N LYS A 73 16.28 3.65 -6.54
CA LYS A 73 15.38 2.66 -7.11
C LYS A 73 14.04 2.66 -6.39
N ILE A 74 14.05 2.90 -5.09
CA ILE A 74 12.83 3.09 -4.27
C ILE A 74 12.11 4.38 -4.68
N LYS A 75 12.80 5.36 -5.27
CA LYS A 75 12.16 6.57 -5.83
C LYS A 75 11.03 6.24 -6.83
N ILE A 76 11.12 5.11 -7.53
CA ILE A 76 10.07 4.59 -8.43
C ILE A 76 8.81 4.18 -7.64
N ILE A 77 8.99 3.73 -6.39
CA ILE A 77 7.95 3.36 -5.43
C ILE A 77 7.45 4.60 -4.64
N LYS A 78 7.84 5.82 -5.05
CA LYS A 78 7.36 7.11 -4.52
C LYS A 78 7.71 7.42 -3.05
N SER A 79 8.49 6.61 -2.34
CA SER A 79 8.94 6.97 -0.98
C SER A 79 10.01 8.07 -1.02
N ASN A 80 9.82 9.11 -0.19
CA ASN A 80 10.81 10.17 -0.02
C ASN A 80 11.98 9.68 0.86
N ILE A 81 13.22 9.82 0.37
CA ILE A 81 14.42 9.42 1.12
C ILE A 81 14.58 10.15 2.45
N VAL A 82 14.17 11.41 2.49
CA VAL A 82 14.22 12.24 3.71
C VAL A 82 13.33 11.61 4.78
N LEU A 83 12.12 11.17 4.40
CA LEU A 83 11.22 10.45 5.28
C LEU A 83 11.82 9.11 5.75
N ILE A 84 12.41 8.32 4.85
CA ILE A 84 13.07 7.05 5.23
C ILE A 84 14.13 7.27 6.32
N ILE A 85 14.95 8.33 6.18
CA ILE A 85 15.98 8.68 7.16
C ILE A 85 15.35 9.11 8.48
N PHE A 86 14.34 10.00 8.44
CA PHE A 86 13.65 10.45 9.65
C PHE A 86 12.96 9.30 10.40
N TYR A 87 12.25 8.41 9.71
CA TYR A 87 11.61 7.25 10.33
C TYR A 87 12.62 6.27 10.93
N SER A 88 13.68 5.98 10.19
CA SER A 88 14.73 5.09 10.69
C SER A 88 15.37 5.65 11.96
N PHE A 89 15.67 6.95 11.95
CA PHE A 89 16.29 7.63 13.09
C PHE A 89 15.33 7.75 14.28
N GLY A 90 14.07 8.12 14.03
CA GLY A 90 13.02 8.15 15.05
C GLY A 90 12.81 6.79 15.70
N CYS A 91 12.69 5.72 14.90
CA CYS A 91 12.55 4.36 15.42
C CYS A 91 13.76 3.93 16.28
N ILE A 92 14.99 4.24 15.84
CA ILE A 92 16.20 3.97 16.61
C ILE A 92 16.19 4.73 17.95
N ILE A 93 15.83 6.02 17.94
CA ILE A 93 15.69 6.82 19.16
C ILE A 93 14.66 6.19 20.10
N CYS A 94 13.51 5.78 19.59
CA CYS A 94 12.45 5.16 20.38
C CYS A 94 12.91 3.88 21.06
N ILE A 95 13.62 3.02 20.32
CA ILE A 95 14.19 1.78 20.86
C ILE A 95 15.20 2.08 21.98
N ILE A 96 16.11 3.04 21.75
CA ILE A 96 17.11 3.44 22.75
C ILE A 96 16.43 4.03 24.00
N ASN A 97 15.48 4.95 23.82
CA ASN A 97 14.74 5.60 24.90
C ASN A 97 14.01 4.57 25.75
N SER A 98 13.23 3.69 25.11
CA SER A 98 12.48 2.63 25.78
C SER A 98 13.42 1.68 26.55
N TYR A 99 14.55 1.32 25.96
CA TYR A 99 15.56 0.49 26.64
C TYR A 99 16.15 1.17 27.89
N PHE A 100 16.49 2.46 27.81
CA PHE A 100 17.06 3.19 28.95
C PHE A 100 16.03 3.44 30.06
N ILE A 101 14.77 3.72 29.71
CA ILE A 101 13.70 3.84 30.70
C ILE A 101 13.57 2.56 31.52
N GLN A 102 13.59 1.40 30.86
CA GLN A 102 13.42 0.13 31.55
C GLN A 102 14.69 -0.29 32.33
N SER A 103 15.88 -0.10 31.76
CA SER A 103 17.14 -0.52 32.39
C SER A 103 17.66 0.45 33.45
N LYS A 104 17.25 1.72 33.41
CA LYS A 104 17.73 2.81 34.27
C LYS A 104 16.60 3.62 34.89
N TYR A 105 15.45 3.00 35.12
CA TYR A 105 14.22 3.64 35.61
C TYR A 105 14.44 4.63 36.78
N SER A 106 15.29 4.29 37.75
CA SER A 106 15.55 5.14 38.92
C SER A 106 16.35 6.40 38.64
N THR A 107 17.15 6.41 37.57
CA THR A 107 18.10 7.48 37.23
C THR A 107 17.76 8.21 35.93
N TYR A 108 16.83 7.67 35.14
CA TYR A 108 16.51 8.22 33.83
C TYR A 108 15.73 9.54 33.97
N PRO A 109 16.23 10.66 33.45
CA PRO A 109 15.59 11.95 33.64
C PRO A 109 14.28 12.04 32.86
N CYS A 110 13.18 12.38 33.54
CA CYS A 110 11.86 12.54 32.92
C CYS A 110 11.87 13.55 31.75
N VAL A 111 12.75 14.56 31.78
CA VAL A 111 12.90 15.54 30.70
C VAL A 111 13.39 14.88 29.41
N ALA A 112 14.30 13.91 29.49
CA ALA A 112 14.77 13.19 28.31
C ALA A 112 13.65 12.35 27.69
N TYR A 113 12.77 11.76 28.51
CA TYR A 113 11.60 11.04 28.02
C TYR A 113 10.69 11.96 27.19
N PHE A 114 10.26 13.09 27.73
CA PHE A 114 9.36 14.02 27.03
C PHE A 114 9.99 14.63 25.77
N TYR A 115 11.29 14.91 25.79
CA TYR A 115 11.98 15.45 24.62
C TYR A 115 12.03 14.43 23.47
N LEU A 116 12.31 13.16 23.77
CA LEU A 116 12.42 12.12 22.76
C LEU A 116 11.04 11.70 22.22
N THR A 117 9.98 11.70 23.04
CA THR A 117 8.61 11.48 22.55
C THR A 117 8.10 12.67 21.73
N GLY A 118 8.46 13.91 22.09
CA GLY A 118 8.04 15.09 21.32
C GLY A 118 8.61 15.16 19.91
N ILE A 119 9.84 14.64 19.69
CA ILE A 119 10.42 14.50 18.34
C ILE A 119 9.63 13.46 17.52
N GLU A 120 9.08 12.43 18.15
CA GLU A 120 8.27 11.41 17.49
C GLU A 120 6.94 12.00 16.99
N ASP A 121 6.26 12.79 17.83
CA ASP A 121 4.97 13.40 17.50
C ASP A 121 5.04 14.34 16.29
N GLN A 122 6.12 15.14 16.18
CA GLN A 122 6.32 16.02 15.02
C GLN A 122 6.51 15.24 13.71
N ASN A 123 7.18 14.09 13.79
CA ASN A 123 7.31 13.20 12.64
C ASN A 123 5.97 12.55 12.29
N LEU A 124 5.10 12.29 13.27
CA LEU A 124 3.76 11.71 13.09
C LEU A 124 2.77 12.64 12.38
N TYR A 125 2.82 13.95 12.64
CA TYR A 125 1.95 14.92 11.96
C TYR A 125 2.22 15.04 10.45
N SER A 126 3.46 14.80 10.02
CA SER A 126 3.81 14.78 8.60
C SER A 126 3.22 13.57 7.85
N ILE A 127 2.64 12.60 8.58
CA ILE A 127 2.20 11.29 8.09
C ILE A 127 0.75 11.28 7.63
N GLU A 128 -0.12 12.11 8.24
CA GLU A 128 -1.56 12.15 7.91
C GLU A 128 -1.83 12.39 6.41
N TYR A 129 -0.84 12.93 5.69
CA TYR A 129 -0.93 13.20 4.25
C TYR A 129 -0.51 12.04 3.32
N VAL A 130 0.06 10.95 3.83
CA VAL A 130 0.75 9.93 3.00
C VAL A 130 0.22 8.50 3.19
N ILE A 131 -0.56 8.21 4.24
CA ILE A 131 -1.06 6.85 4.49
C ILE A 131 -2.43 6.65 3.83
N ASP A 132 -2.43 6.13 2.61
CA ASP A 132 -3.63 5.61 1.95
C ASP A 132 -4.03 4.20 2.47
N SER A 133 -3.25 3.60 3.38
CA SER A 133 -3.52 2.25 3.89
C SER A 133 -4.32 2.27 5.19
N TYR A 134 -5.65 2.20 5.06
CA TYR A 134 -6.59 2.04 6.18
C TYR A 134 -6.20 0.92 7.18
N SER A 135 -5.53 -0.13 6.71
CA SER A 135 -5.07 -1.23 7.56
C SER A 135 -4.01 -0.80 8.58
N LEU A 136 -3.11 0.12 8.22
CA LEU A 136 -2.06 0.58 9.13
C LEU A 136 -2.63 1.49 10.23
N VAL A 137 -3.51 2.40 9.83
CA VAL A 137 -4.22 3.30 10.76
C VAL A 137 -5.02 2.47 11.77
N PHE A 138 -5.66 1.39 11.33
CA PHE A 138 -6.37 0.49 12.24
C PHE A 138 -5.44 -0.16 13.26
N ILE A 139 -4.30 -0.72 12.82
CA ILE A 139 -3.30 -1.34 13.72
C ILE A 139 -2.80 -0.31 14.74
N GLU A 140 -2.49 0.90 14.30
CA GLU A 140 -2.05 1.98 15.18
C GLU A 140 -3.09 2.31 16.26
N ARG A 141 -4.36 2.48 15.88
CA ARG A 141 -5.45 2.77 16.83
C ARG A 141 -5.63 1.65 17.84
N VAL A 142 -5.55 0.39 17.39
CA VAL A 142 -5.62 -0.78 18.28
C VAL A 142 -4.43 -0.79 19.25
N CYS A 143 -3.20 -0.62 18.76
CA CYS A 143 -2.01 -0.60 19.61
C CYS A 143 -2.00 0.57 20.59
N ALA A 144 -2.42 1.77 20.16
CA ALA A 144 -2.56 2.93 21.04
C ALA A 144 -3.64 2.70 22.11
N GLY A 145 -4.77 2.09 21.75
CA GLY A 145 -5.81 1.68 22.70
C GLY A 145 -5.28 0.66 23.71
N LEU A 146 -4.52 -0.34 23.27
CA LEU A 146 -3.87 -1.32 24.15
C LEU A 146 -2.83 -0.67 25.07
N PHE A 147 -2.04 0.28 24.56
CA PHE A 147 -1.09 1.05 25.36
C PHE A 147 -1.80 1.85 26.46
N ILE A 148 -2.87 2.57 26.13
CA ILE A 148 -3.67 3.34 27.10
C ILE A 148 -4.29 2.39 28.14
N CYS A 149 -4.87 1.26 27.71
CA CYS A 149 -5.42 0.26 28.61
C CYS A 149 -4.35 -0.31 29.56
N ALA A 150 -3.15 -0.64 29.04
CA ALA A 150 -2.04 -1.13 29.84
C ALA A 150 -1.58 -0.10 30.89
N MET A 151 -1.56 1.19 30.53
CA MET A 151 -1.20 2.29 31.43
C MET A 151 -2.26 2.53 32.51
N LEU A 152 -3.55 2.42 32.18
CA LEU A 152 -4.65 2.71 33.10
C LEU A 152 -4.94 1.57 34.08
N ILE A 153 -4.74 0.32 33.69
CA ILE A 153 -5.10 -0.85 34.50
C ILE A 153 -3.96 -1.17 35.50
N PRO A 154 -4.14 -0.95 36.82
CA PRO A 154 -3.08 -1.19 37.80
C PRO A 154 -2.68 -2.67 37.87
N SER A 155 -3.62 -3.60 37.67
CA SER A 155 -3.31 -5.03 37.67
C SER A 155 -2.36 -5.44 36.55
N TYR A 156 -2.37 -4.73 35.41
CA TYR A 156 -1.35 -4.92 34.38
C TYR A 156 -0.01 -4.40 34.87
N ASN A 157 0.07 -3.11 35.22
CA ASN A 157 1.32 -2.44 35.65
C ASN A 157 2.03 -3.10 36.84
N CYS A 158 1.28 -3.78 37.69
CA CYS A 158 1.79 -4.48 38.87
C CYS A 158 1.92 -6.00 38.68
N SER A 159 1.70 -6.51 37.46
CA SER A 159 1.85 -7.92 37.11
C SER A 159 3.27 -8.25 36.65
N GLN A 160 3.70 -9.48 36.89
CA GLN A 160 4.96 -10.02 36.37
C GLN A 160 5.03 -10.00 34.83
N ILE A 161 3.89 -9.87 34.12
CA ILE A 161 3.85 -9.74 32.66
C ILE A 161 4.60 -8.48 32.19
N VAL A 162 4.54 -7.38 32.94
CA VAL A 162 5.21 -6.10 32.60
C VAL A 162 6.71 -6.27 32.47
N ARG A 163 7.28 -7.24 33.19
CA ARG A 163 8.70 -7.59 33.11
C ARG A 163 9.14 -8.07 31.72
N TYR A 164 8.23 -8.72 31.01
CA TYR A 164 8.45 -9.25 29.66
C TYR A 164 7.98 -8.28 28.59
N LEU A 165 6.86 -7.60 28.85
CA LEU A 165 6.23 -6.66 27.93
C LEU A 165 5.85 -5.37 28.67
N PRO A 166 6.81 -4.46 28.90
CA PRO A 166 6.52 -3.19 29.53
C PRO A 166 5.55 -2.37 28.66
N SER A 167 4.87 -1.38 29.26
CA SER A 167 3.96 -0.49 28.53
C SER A 167 4.62 0.11 27.28
N ASP A 168 5.89 0.48 27.37
CA ASP A 168 6.63 1.11 26.27
C ASP A 168 6.86 0.14 25.08
N ALA A 169 6.76 -1.17 25.30
CA ALA A 169 6.85 -2.14 24.22
C ALA A 169 5.73 -1.96 23.18
N TYR A 170 4.54 -1.49 23.58
CA TYR A 170 3.46 -1.17 22.65
C TYR A 170 3.81 0.02 21.76
N ALA A 171 4.46 1.05 22.32
CA ALA A 171 4.98 2.17 21.52
C ALA A 171 6.06 1.70 20.54
N LEU A 172 6.95 0.79 20.96
CA LEU A 172 7.92 0.18 20.05
C LEU A 172 7.26 -0.62 18.92
N ILE A 173 6.19 -1.36 19.20
CA ILE A 173 5.44 -2.10 18.17
C ILE A 173 4.83 -1.13 17.15
N ILE A 174 4.25 -0.02 17.60
CA ILE A 174 3.71 1.03 16.73
C ILE A 174 4.83 1.60 15.86
N SER A 175 5.93 2.05 16.48
CA SER A 175 7.10 2.61 15.80
C SER A 175 7.69 1.64 14.77
N CYS A 176 7.80 0.35 15.11
CA CYS A 176 8.27 -0.69 14.20
C CYS A 176 7.29 -0.98 13.06
N SER A 177 5.97 -0.87 13.30
CA SER A 177 4.94 -1.05 12.26
C SER A 177 5.00 0.08 11.23
N PHE A 178 5.23 1.31 11.69
CA PHE A 178 5.49 2.46 10.81
C PHE A 178 6.79 2.28 10.03
N HIS A 179 7.89 1.95 10.71
CA HIS A 179 9.18 1.71 10.08
C HIS A 179 9.10 0.58 9.04
N TYR A 180 8.37 -0.49 9.36
CA TYR A 180 8.11 -1.58 8.43
C TYR A 180 7.41 -1.06 7.18
N SER A 181 6.34 -0.31 7.32
CA SER A 181 5.52 0.09 6.17
C SER A 181 6.16 1.18 5.32
N GLN A 182 6.95 2.07 5.93
CA GLN A 182 7.61 3.19 5.23
C GLN A 182 8.98 2.83 4.66
N VAL A 183 9.70 1.88 5.27
CA VAL A 183 11.07 1.53 4.87
C VAL A 183 11.14 0.12 4.32
N ILE A 184 10.63 -0.87 5.05
CA ILE A 184 10.83 -2.29 4.73
C ILE A 184 9.86 -2.77 3.63
N GLY A 185 8.60 -2.35 3.67
CA GLY A 185 7.61 -2.65 2.63
C GLY A 185 8.10 -2.26 1.24
N PRO A 186 8.49 -1.00 1.00
CA PRO A 186 9.07 -0.58 -0.27
C PRO A 186 10.35 -1.34 -0.66
N LEU A 187 11.19 -1.74 0.31
CA LEU A 187 12.36 -2.59 0.06
C LEU A 187 11.99 -4.00 -0.39
N LEU A 188 10.96 -4.59 0.23
CA LEU A 188 10.44 -5.91 -0.13
C LEU A 188 9.79 -5.88 -1.51
N ASP A 189 8.97 -4.86 -1.79
CA ASP A 189 8.37 -4.63 -3.11
C ASP A 189 9.46 -4.48 -4.17
N TYR A 190 10.48 -3.65 -3.91
CA TYR A 190 11.64 -3.52 -4.79
C TYR A 190 12.32 -4.87 -5.06
N TYR A 191 12.55 -5.67 -4.02
CA TYR A 191 13.17 -6.98 -4.16
C TYR A 191 12.30 -7.94 -4.98
N TYR A 192 10.99 -7.96 -4.71
CA TYR A 192 10.02 -8.78 -5.40
C TYR A 192 9.93 -8.44 -6.89
N VAL A 193 9.78 -7.16 -7.22
CA VAL A 193 9.78 -6.64 -8.59
C VAL A 193 11.04 -7.03 -9.32
N ASN A 194 12.20 -6.81 -8.71
CA ASN A 194 13.47 -7.15 -9.35
C ASN A 194 13.63 -8.68 -9.55
N LYS A 195 13.10 -9.50 -8.64
CA LYS A 195 13.09 -10.96 -8.78
C LYS A 195 12.17 -11.41 -9.92
N LYS A 196 10.96 -10.87 -10.02
CA LYS A 196 10.02 -11.18 -11.13
C LYS A 196 10.51 -10.67 -12.47
N ALA A 197 11.03 -9.45 -12.53
CA ALA A 197 11.57 -8.87 -13.76
C ALA A 197 12.74 -9.68 -14.35
N ASN A 198 13.48 -10.42 -13.52
CA ASN A 198 14.55 -11.30 -14.00
C ASN A 198 14.03 -12.55 -14.73
N LYS A 199 12.75 -12.88 -14.57
CA LYS A 199 12.10 -14.01 -15.24
C LYS A 199 11.38 -13.61 -16.53
N LEU A 200 11.34 -12.31 -16.85
CA LEU A 200 10.68 -11.84 -18.07
C LEU A 200 11.50 -12.23 -19.29
N GLU A 201 10.84 -12.88 -20.24
CA GLU A 201 11.40 -13.28 -21.52
C GLU A 201 11.26 -12.15 -22.55
N LEU A 202 12.20 -12.04 -23.49
CA LEU A 202 12.15 -11.04 -24.56
C LEU A 202 11.21 -11.51 -25.69
N ASN A 203 9.94 -11.69 -25.37
CA ASN A 203 8.88 -12.08 -26.31
C ASN A 203 7.53 -11.44 -25.89
N LYS A 204 6.49 -11.57 -26.73
CA LYS A 204 5.15 -11.03 -26.44
C LYS A 204 4.57 -11.55 -25.12
N ASN A 205 4.80 -12.83 -24.81
CA ASN A 205 4.33 -13.43 -23.56
C ASN A 205 4.96 -12.75 -22.33
N GLY A 206 6.24 -12.38 -22.42
CA GLY A 206 6.93 -11.59 -21.40
C GLY A 206 6.34 -10.18 -21.24
N LEU A 207 5.88 -9.54 -22.32
CA LEU A 207 5.15 -8.27 -22.23
C LEU A 207 3.80 -8.47 -21.53
N ILE A 208 3.00 -9.46 -21.96
CA ILE A 208 1.70 -9.76 -21.36
C ILE A 208 1.86 -10.07 -19.86
N GLN A 209 2.87 -10.87 -19.49
CA GLN A 209 3.20 -11.14 -18.09
C GLN A 209 3.55 -9.86 -17.33
N LEU A 210 4.32 -8.96 -17.93
CA LEU A 210 4.66 -7.67 -17.34
C LEU A 210 3.42 -6.79 -17.13
N LEU A 211 2.51 -6.75 -18.10
CA LEU A 211 1.31 -5.93 -18.08
C LEU A 211 0.30 -6.40 -17.02
N ASN A 212 0.20 -7.73 -16.82
CA ASN A 212 -0.67 -8.33 -15.81
C ASN A 212 -0.13 -8.23 -14.37
N GLU A 213 1.13 -7.82 -14.18
CA GLU A 213 1.80 -7.75 -12.89
C GLU A 213 1.87 -6.30 -12.40
N GLU A 214 1.01 -5.90 -11.47
CA GLU A 214 0.82 -4.52 -10.99
C GLU A 214 2.13 -3.73 -10.80
N TYR A 215 3.08 -4.29 -10.06
CA TYR A 215 4.32 -3.60 -9.76
C TYR A 215 5.27 -3.49 -10.97
N LEU A 216 5.29 -4.50 -11.85
CA LEU A 216 6.09 -4.46 -13.08
C LEU A 216 5.46 -3.49 -14.09
N PHE A 217 4.13 -3.50 -14.19
CA PHE A 217 3.37 -2.55 -14.98
C PHE A 217 3.64 -1.11 -14.54
N ASN A 218 3.65 -0.81 -13.24
CA ASN A 218 3.96 0.53 -12.75
C ASN A 218 5.37 1.02 -13.16
N GLU A 219 6.38 0.15 -13.07
CA GLU A 219 7.74 0.48 -13.53
C GLU A 219 7.79 0.68 -15.05
N PHE A 220 7.07 -0.15 -15.80
CA PHE A 220 6.96 -0.05 -17.25
C PHE A 220 6.19 1.18 -17.71
N PHE A 221 5.12 1.55 -17.01
CA PHE A 221 4.30 2.72 -17.29
C PHE A 221 5.10 4.01 -17.17
N GLU A 222 5.95 4.13 -16.14
CA GLU A 222 6.89 5.24 -16.01
C GLU A 222 7.93 5.25 -17.13
N TYR A 223 8.34 4.09 -17.64
CA TYR A 223 9.18 4.00 -18.82
C TYR A 223 8.43 4.45 -20.09
N CYS A 224 7.15 4.08 -20.26
CA CYS A 224 6.30 4.54 -21.36
C CYS A 224 6.15 6.07 -21.36
N LYS A 225 5.99 6.68 -20.19
CA LYS A 225 5.97 8.16 -20.06
C LYS A 225 7.25 8.81 -20.57
N GLN A 226 8.41 8.24 -20.23
CA GLN A 226 9.70 8.73 -20.73
C GLN A 226 9.88 8.54 -22.23
N LYS A 227 9.14 7.60 -22.82
CA LYS A 227 9.14 7.29 -24.26
C LYS A 227 7.97 7.92 -25.03
N CYS A 228 7.14 8.72 -24.36
CA CYS A 228 5.97 9.37 -24.96
C CYS A 228 5.02 8.39 -25.66
N CYS A 229 4.78 7.22 -25.04
CA CYS A 229 3.88 6.18 -25.54
C CYS A 229 2.94 5.68 -24.43
N VAL A 230 2.47 6.62 -23.59
CA VAL A 230 1.71 6.29 -22.38
C VAL A 230 0.26 5.91 -22.72
N GLU A 231 -0.28 6.45 -23.79
CA GLU A 231 -1.61 6.20 -24.35
C GLU A 231 -1.86 4.70 -24.59
N ASN A 232 -0.88 3.99 -25.17
CA ASN A 232 -0.94 2.54 -25.38
C ASN A 232 -1.06 1.75 -24.06
N ALA A 233 -0.35 2.19 -23.03
CA ALA A 233 -0.43 1.56 -21.72
C ALA A 233 -1.73 1.89 -20.98
N ILE A 234 -2.29 3.09 -21.18
CA ILE A 234 -3.61 3.47 -20.65
C ILE A 234 -4.71 2.68 -21.36
N PHE A 235 -4.63 2.54 -22.69
CA PHE A 235 -5.56 1.74 -23.47
C PHE A 235 -5.62 0.29 -22.97
N HIS A 236 -4.46 -0.31 -22.63
CA HIS A 236 -4.44 -1.64 -22.01
C HIS A 236 -5.21 -1.71 -20.68
N ILE A 237 -5.13 -0.67 -19.83
CA ILE A 237 -5.88 -0.63 -18.55
C ILE A 237 -7.38 -0.63 -18.84
N GLU A 238 -7.85 0.24 -19.74
CA GLU A 238 -9.28 0.37 -20.05
C GLU A 238 -9.83 -0.87 -20.77
N TYR A 239 -9.04 -1.47 -21.68
CA TYR A 239 -9.38 -2.74 -22.32
C TYR A 239 -9.49 -3.88 -21.28
N THR A 240 -8.55 -3.95 -20.33
CA THR A 240 -8.61 -4.96 -19.25
C THR A 240 -9.82 -4.72 -18.34
N LYS A 241 -10.16 -3.47 -18.05
CA LYS A 241 -11.38 -3.08 -17.33
C LYS A 241 -12.63 -3.59 -18.04
N LEU A 242 -12.70 -3.41 -19.36
CA LEU A 242 -13.80 -3.90 -20.19
C LEU A 242 -13.92 -5.42 -20.11
N LYS A 243 -12.84 -6.17 -20.38
CA LYS A 243 -12.86 -7.65 -20.32
C LYS A 243 -13.25 -8.15 -18.92
N ASN A 244 -12.81 -7.46 -17.86
CA ASN A 244 -13.15 -7.80 -16.48
C ASN A 244 -14.63 -7.54 -16.15
N LEU A 245 -15.24 -6.51 -16.72
CA LEU A 245 -16.68 -6.23 -16.56
C LEU A 245 -17.54 -7.28 -17.25
N ILE A 246 -17.13 -7.72 -18.44
CA ILE A 246 -17.84 -8.73 -19.23
C ILE A 246 -17.71 -10.12 -18.59
N ASN A 247 -16.51 -10.47 -18.09
CA ASN A 247 -16.21 -11.80 -17.54
C ASN A 247 -15.86 -11.77 -16.04
N PRO A 248 -16.81 -11.46 -15.14
CA PRO A 248 -16.55 -11.36 -13.71
C PRO A 248 -16.14 -12.69 -13.06
N SER A 249 -16.47 -13.83 -13.70
CA SER A 249 -16.07 -15.18 -13.24
C SER A 249 -14.56 -15.40 -13.30
N ASN A 250 -13.87 -14.81 -14.28
CA ASN A 250 -12.41 -14.89 -14.42
C ASN A 250 -11.66 -14.05 -13.37
N ASN A 251 -12.29 -12.99 -12.87
CA ASN A 251 -11.67 -12.05 -11.93
C ASN A 251 -11.41 -12.61 -10.53
N LYS A 252 -12.06 -13.72 -10.14
CA LYS A 252 -11.83 -14.32 -8.81
C LYS A 252 -10.40 -14.84 -8.64
N LYS A 253 -9.70 -15.16 -9.73
CA LYS A 253 -8.32 -15.68 -9.69
C LYS A 253 -7.26 -14.57 -9.82
N ASN A 254 -7.59 -13.50 -10.54
CA ASN A 254 -6.67 -12.40 -10.84
C ASN A 254 -7.29 -11.07 -10.39
N LYS A 255 -7.50 -10.90 -9.08
CA LYS A 255 -7.91 -9.61 -8.52
C LYS A 255 -6.71 -8.65 -8.58
N ILE A 256 -6.36 -8.19 -9.77
CA ILE A 256 -5.49 -7.04 -9.97
C ILE A 256 -6.24 -5.87 -9.33
N ASP A 257 -5.61 -5.24 -8.34
CA ASP A 257 -6.21 -4.11 -7.63
C ASP A 257 -6.20 -2.88 -8.55
N MET A 258 -7.18 -2.82 -9.45
CA MET A 258 -7.28 -1.75 -10.45
C MET A 258 -7.43 -0.35 -9.83
N SER A 259 -7.79 -0.26 -8.54
CA SER A 259 -7.87 1.01 -7.82
C SER A 259 -6.55 1.81 -7.90
N LYS A 260 -5.40 1.12 -7.97
CA LYS A 260 -4.08 1.75 -8.09
C LYS A 260 -3.68 2.11 -9.52
N SER A 261 -4.16 1.38 -10.53
CA SER A 261 -3.93 1.78 -11.93
C SER A 261 -4.77 3.02 -12.26
N GLU A 262 -6.00 3.11 -11.76
CA GLU A 262 -6.84 4.32 -11.86
C GLU A 262 -6.19 5.54 -11.17
N TYR A 263 -5.47 5.34 -10.06
CA TYR A 263 -4.65 6.39 -9.45
C TYR A 263 -3.54 6.90 -10.40
N CYS A 264 -2.91 6.00 -11.17
CA CYS A 264 -1.88 6.40 -12.13
C CYS A 264 -2.45 7.19 -13.31
N VAL A 265 -3.64 6.83 -13.80
CA VAL A 265 -4.34 7.54 -14.88
C VAL A 265 -4.83 8.92 -14.41
N SER A 266 -5.50 8.98 -13.27
CA SER A 266 -6.02 10.25 -12.71
C SER A 266 -4.92 11.26 -12.33
N LYS A 267 -3.72 10.79 -11.97
CA LYS A 267 -2.57 11.68 -11.77
C LYS A 267 -1.99 12.18 -13.08
N THR A 268 -1.98 11.34 -14.11
CA THR A 268 -1.45 11.69 -15.44
C THR A 268 -2.36 12.73 -16.13
N SER A 269 -3.69 12.61 -15.97
CA SER A 269 -4.62 13.64 -16.46
C SER A 269 -4.41 15.00 -15.77
N LYS A 270 -4.12 15.00 -14.45
CA LYS A 270 -3.74 16.23 -13.72
C LYS A 270 -2.40 16.81 -14.18
N SER A 271 -1.38 15.98 -14.44
CA SER A 271 -0.06 16.47 -14.85
C SER A 271 0.00 16.95 -16.30
N LEU A 272 -0.72 16.29 -17.22
CA LEU A 272 -0.80 16.75 -18.61
C LEU A 272 -1.51 18.10 -18.71
N ASN A 273 -2.54 18.33 -17.90
CA ASN A 273 -3.22 19.63 -17.84
C ASN A 273 -2.32 20.75 -17.30
N MET A 274 -1.21 20.45 -16.59
CA MET A 274 -0.24 21.46 -16.13
C MET A 274 0.90 21.74 -17.12
N MET A 275 1.15 20.86 -18.09
CA MET A 275 2.17 21.09 -19.14
C MET A 275 1.57 21.73 -20.41
N GLY A 276 0.25 21.89 -20.48
CA GLY A 276 -0.42 22.71 -21.47
C GLY A 276 -0.21 24.19 -21.18
N VAL A 277 0.46 24.87 -22.11
CA VAL A 277 0.59 26.32 -22.21
C VAL A 277 -0.78 26.99 -22.02
N SER A 278 -0.76 28.10 -21.29
CA SER A 278 -1.85 29.06 -21.12
C SER A 278 -2.61 29.33 -22.43
N GLU A 279 -3.75 28.68 -22.60
CA GLU A 279 -4.84 29.20 -23.41
C GLU A 279 -6.08 29.38 -22.52
N ASN A 280 -6.68 30.54 -22.68
CA ASN A 280 -7.67 31.12 -21.80
C ASN A 280 -8.94 30.27 -21.67
N ASN A 281 -9.46 30.25 -20.44
CA ASN A 281 -10.87 30.18 -20.06
C ASN A 281 -11.79 29.37 -20.98
N ILE A 282 -12.11 28.13 -20.56
CA ILE A 282 -13.44 27.50 -20.54
C ILE A 282 -13.21 26.07 -20.05
N CYS A 283 -13.59 25.76 -18.80
CA CYS A 283 -14.08 24.44 -18.35
C CYS A 283 -14.25 24.39 -16.82
N ASP A 284 -15.00 25.35 -16.26
CA ASP A 284 -15.76 25.10 -15.03
C ASP A 284 -17.10 24.49 -15.45
N HIS A 285 -17.18 23.17 -15.65
CA HIS A 285 -18.46 22.43 -15.58
C HIS A 285 -18.39 20.89 -15.57
N LEU A 286 -17.22 20.26 -15.47
CA LEU A 286 -17.10 18.80 -15.34
C LEU A 286 -16.61 18.38 -13.95
N SER A 287 -17.37 18.78 -12.94
CA SER A 287 -17.28 18.25 -11.58
C SER A 287 -18.71 18.09 -11.05
N GLY A 288 -19.31 16.95 -11.35
CA GLY A 288 -20.70 16.68 -10.97
C GLY A 288 -21.32 15.43 -11.59
N SER A 289 -20.55 14.36 -11.84
CA SER A 289 -21.16 13.03 -11.94
C SER A 289 -21.31 12.50 -10.51
N SER A 290 -22.26 13.06 -9.77
CA SER A 290 -22.78 12.43 -8.57
C SER A 290 -23.30 11.06 -8.98
N PHE A 291 -22.62 10.01 -8.53
CA PHE A 291 -23.19 8.69 -8.43
C PHE A 291 -24.48 8.85 -7.60
N SER A 292 -25.65 8.86 -8.24
CA SER A 292 -26.90 8.76 -7.50
C SER A 292 -26.91 7.35 -6.93
N ASP A 293 -26.67 7.25 -5.62
CA ASP A 293 -26.92 6.06 -4.83
C ASP A 293 -28.37 5.62 -5.07
N PHE A 294 -28.54 4.67 -5.99
CA PHE A 294 -29.74 3.85 -6.01
C PHE A 294 -29.67 2.96 -4.77
N GLU A 295 -30.15 3.49 -3.64
CA GLU A 295 -30.51 2.69 -2.47
C GLU A 295 -31.62 1.73 -2.90
N ILE A 296 -31.23 0.55 -3.36
CA ILE A 296 -32.13 -0.60 -3.47
C ILE A 296 -32.36 -1.06 -2.04
N ASP A 297 -33.45 -0.56 -1.46
CA ASP A 297 -33.97 -0.89 -0.15
C ASP A 297 -34.25 -2.41 -0.07
N ASN A 298 -33.23 -3.18 0.35
CA ASN A 298 -33.29 -4.64 0.48
C ASN A 298 -34.06 -5.00 1.74
N LYS A 299 -35.38 -4.78 1.73
CA LYS A 299 -36.27 -5.33 2.74
C LYS A 299 -36.29 -6.85 2.60
N SER A 300 -35.79 -7.54 3.62
CA SER A 300 -35.68 -8.99 3.69
C SER A 300 -37.06 -9.65 3.74
N THR A 301 -37.64 -9.94 2.58
CA THR A 301 -38.84 -10.75 2.46
C THR A 301 -38.44 -12.23 2.38
N LYS A 302 -39.10 -13.05 3.20
CA LYS A 302 -38.84 -14.48 3.36
C LYS A 302 -38.91 -15.22 2.01
N SER A 303 -38.02 -16.19 1.90
CA SER A 303 -37.68 -17.00 0.73
C SER A 303 -38.85 -17.80 0.14
N ASP A 304 -39.33 -17.36 -1.01
CA ASP A 304 -39.99 -18.23 -2.01
C ASP A 304 -38.94 -18.74 -3.02
N PRO A 305 -38.98 -20.03 -3.44
CA PRO A 305 -37.91 -20.63 -4.27
C PRO A 305 -37.86 -20.15 -5.72
N ASP A 306 -38.86 -19.43 -6.22
CA ASP A 306 -38.99 -19.03 -7.64
C ASP A 306 -38.45 -17.63 -7.96
N GLY A 307 -37.89 -16.91 -6.98
CA GLY A 307 -37.40 -15.52 -7.15
C GLY A 307 -35.99 -15.36 -7.73
N SER A 308 -35.25 -16.44 -8.00
CA SER A 308 -33.83 -16.39 -8.40
C SER A 308 -33.61 -15.83 -9.82
N ASN A 309 -34.51 -16.15 -10.75
CA ASN A 309 -34.36 -15.77 -12.18
C ASN A 309 -34.59 -14.28 -12.44
N MET A 310 -35.50 -13.62 -11.72
CA MET A 310 -35.79 -12.19 -11.95
C MET A 310 -34.67 -11.27 -11.48
N LYS A 311 -33.91 -11.68 -10.45
CA LYS A 311 -32.77 -10.91 -9.93
C LYS A 311 -31.57 -10.97 -10.88
N GLU A 312 -31.38 -12.07 -11.59
CA GLU A 312 -30.27 -12.24 -12.53
C GLU A 312 -30.42 -11.37 -13.78
N ASN A 313 -31.63 -11.30 -14.36
CA ASN A 313 -31.89 -10.48 -15.54
C ASN A 313 -31.66 -8.98 -15.28
N LYS A 314 -32.15 -8.46 -14.14
CA LYS A 314 -31.89 -7.06 -13.76
C LYS A 314 -30.39 -6.77 -13.63
N ARG A 315 -29.62 -7.69 -13.06
CA ARG A 315 -28.15 -7.54 -12.93
C ARG A 315 -27.46 -7.53 -14.30
N LYS A 316 -27.88 -8.38 -15.23
CA LYS A 316 -27.34 -8.42 -16.60
C LYS A 316 -27.60 -7.10 -17.36
N THR A 317 -28.80 -6.53 -17.23
CA THR A 317 -29.12 -5.23 -17.84
C THR A 317 -28.24 -4.10 -17.30
N VAL A 318 -27.99 -4.05 -15.98
CA VAL A 318 -27.10 -3.05 -15.40
C VAL A 318 -25.68 -3.20 -15.92
N ILE A 319 -25.15 -4.43 -15.95
CA ILE A 319 -23.80 -4.70 -16.48
C ILE A 319 -23.70 -4.29 -17.95
N TYR A 320 -24.72 -4.58 -18.76
CA TYR A 320 -24.75 -4.22 -20.17
C TYR A 320 -24.69 -2.70 -20.39
N TYR A 321 -25.43 -1.93 -19.58
CA TYR A 321 -25.35 -0.46 -19.62
C TYR A 321 -23.95 0.05 -19.29
N ASP A 322 -23.31 -0.51 -18.25
CA ASP A 322 -21.95 -0.12 -17.85
C ASP A 322 -20.92 -0.48 -18.94
N VAL A 323 -21.07 -1.65 -19.57
CA VAL A 323 -20.23 -2.09 -20.69
C VAL A 323 -20.40 -1.16 -21.89
N HIS A 324 -21.64 -0.87 -22.29
CA HIS A 324 -21.95 0.06 -23.39
C HIS A 324 -21.34 1.44 -23.16
N LYS A 325 -21.47 1.98 -21.94
CA LYS A 325 -20.88 3.25 -21.55
C LYS A 325 -19.35 3.21 -21.67
N LEU A 326 -18.70 2.19 -21.11
CA LEU A 326 -17.24 2.06 -21.15
C LEU A 326 -16.69 1.93 -22.57
N ILE A 327 -17.37 1.21 -23.46
CA ILE A 327 -16.94 1.05 -24.86
C ILE A 327 -16.94 2.39 -25.59
N ASN A 328 -18.00 3.17 -25.43
CA ASN A 328 -18.08 4.50 -26.01
C ASN A 328 -17.01 5.43 -25.42
N GLU A 329 -16.73 5.33 -24.12
CA GLU A 329 -15.62 6.06 -23.49
C GLU A 329 -14.25 5.66 -24.06
N ILE A 330 -13.98 4.36 -24.25
CA ILE A 330 -12.74 3.87 -24.87
C ILE A 330 -12.62 4.40 -26.31
N PHE A 331 -13.69 4.30 -27.10
CA PHE A 331 -13.67 4.75 -28.48
C PHE A 331 -13.37 6.25 -28.58
N ASN A 332 -14.08 7.08 -27.82
CA ASN A 332 -13.92 8.53 -27.86
C ASN A 332 -12.54 8.99 -27.33
N ASN A 333 -11.98 8.28 -26.34
CA ASN A 333 -10.71 8.67 -25.73
C ASN A 333 -9.48 8.19 -26.50
N PHE A 334 -9.57 7.10 -27.26
CA PHE A 334 -8.40 6.45 -27.88
C PHE A 334 -8.50 6.21 -29.40
N ILE A 335 -9.71 6.05 -29.95
CA ILE A 335 -9.90 5.57 -31.33
C ILE A 335 -10.33 6.69 -32.28
N ASP A 336 -11.20 7.58 -31.81
CA ASP A 336 -11.73 8.68 -32.61
C ASP A 336 -10.62 9.54 -33.23
N ASP A 337 -10.91 10.17 -34.37
CA ASP A 337 -9.94 10.98 -35.10
C ASP A 337 -9.52 12.23 -34.29
N ASP A 338 -10.39 12.68 -33.37
CA ASP A 338 -10.13 13.79 -32.43
C ASP A 338 -9.84 13.30 -30.99
N ALA A 339 -9.48 12.02 -30.82
CA ALA A 339 -9.26 11.41 -29.51
C ALA A 339 -8.10 12.05 -28.74
N LYS A 340 -8.32 12.36 -27.45
CA LYS A 340 -7.30 12.95 -26.57
C LYS A 340 -6.05 12.07 -26.42
N TYR A 341 -6.24 10.75 -26.40
CA TYR A 341 -5.19 9.76 -26.27
C TYR A 341 -5.18 8.85 -27.50
N GLU A 342 -5.32 9.43 -28.69
CA GLU A 342 -5.34 8.71 -29.97
C GLU A 342 -4.20 7.69 -30.04
N ILE A 343 -4.54 6.41 -30.19
CA ILE A 343 -3.57 5.33 -30.36
C ILE A 343 -3.23 5.14 -31.85
N ASN A 344 -1.96 4.84 -32.12
CA ASN A 344 -1.47 4.63 -33.48
C ASN A 344 -1.83 3.23 -33.99
N ILE A 345 -3.06 3.08 -34.49
CA ILE A 345 -3.56 1.85 -35.11
C ILE A 345 -3.87 2.04 -36.60
N PRO A 346 -3.78 0.99 -37.43
CA PRO A 346 -4.11 1.05 -38.85
C PRO A 346 -5.52 1.61 -39.13
N GLY A 347 -5.63 2.51 -40.10
CA GLY A 347 -6.92 3.14 -40.45
C GLY A 347 -8.01 2.16 -40.89
N ARG A 348 -7.64 0.95 -41.33
CA ARG A 348 -8.61 -0.14 -41.56
C ARG A 348 -9.33 -0.54 -40.28
N ILE A 349 -8.57 -0.79 -39.20
CA ILE A 349 -9.10 -1.18 -37.90
C ILE A 349 -9.96 -0.05 -37.32
N LYS A 350 -9.51 1.21 -37.42
CA LYS A 350 -10.32 2.37 -36.99
C LYS A 350 -11.69 2.42 -37.68
N LYS A 351 -11.73 2.23 -39.01
CA LYS A 351 -12.98 2.25 -39.78
C LYS A 351 -13.92 1.10 -39.39
N GLU A 352 -13.36 -0.09 -39.18
CA GLU A 352 -14.11 -1.26 -38.74
C GLU A 352 -14.71 -1.07 -37.34
N LEU A 353 -13.90 -0.60 -36.38
CA LEU A 353 -14.36 -0.23 -35.04
C LEU A 353 -15.49 0.80 -35.09
N LYS A 354 -15.35 1.84 -35.92
CA LYS A 354 -16.37 2.89 -36.07
C LYS A 354 -17.67 2.34 -36.63
N ALA A 355 -17.60 1.43 -37.60
CA ALA A 355 -18.78 0.77 -38.17
C ALA A 355 -19.49 -0.11 -37.12
N ASN A 356 -18.73 -1.01 -36.48
CA ASN A 356 -19.25 -1.94 -35.46
C ASN A 356 -19.86 -1.19 -34.27
N LEU A 357 -19.20 -0.12 -33.80
CA LEU A 357 -19.73 0.68 -32.69
C LEU A 357 -20.99 1.47 -33.08
N THR A 358 -21.06 1.96 -34.32
CA THR A 358 -22.27 2.65 -34.82
C THR A 358 -23.45 1.70 -34.87
N GLU A 359 -23.27 0.49 -35.36
CA GLU A 359 -24.29 -0.56 -35.38
C GLU A 359 -24.74 -0.93 -33.96
N HIS A 360 -23.78 -1.19 -33.06
CA HIS A 360 -24.06 -1.48 -31.66
C HIS A 360 -24.87 -0.36 -30.97
N ASN A 361 -24.48 0.91 -31.17
CA ASN A 361 -25.19 2.06 -30.60
C ASN A 361 -26.62 2.20 -31.15
N GLN A 362 -26.85 1.84 -32.42
CA GLN A 362 -28.20 1.81 -33.01
C GLN A 362 -29.06 0.72 -32.39
N GLN A 363 -28.53 -0.49 -32.19
CA GLN A 363 -29.23 -1.59 -31.54
C GLN A 363 -29.57 -1.24 -30.08
N PHE A 364 -28.61 -0.69 -29.34
CA PHE A 364 -28.79 -0.23 -27.96
C PHE A 364 -29.92 0.80 -27.85
N SER A 365 -29.97 1.78 -28.76
CA SER A 365 -30.98 2.84 -28.77
C SER A 365 -32.40 2.33 -29.07
N LYS A 366 -32.53 1.23 -29.80
CA LYS A 366 -33.84 0.60 -30.09
C LYS A 366 -34.37 -0.22 -28.92
N GLY A 367 -33.54 -0.56 -27.94
CA GLY A 367 -33.89 -1.48 -26.85
C GLY A 367 -34.09 -2.93 -27.30
N GLU A 368 -33.66 -3.26 -28.52
CA GLU A 368 -33.76 -4.59 -29.13
C GLU A 368 -32.44 -5.33 -28.92
N PHE A 369 -32.10 -5.68 -27.67
CA PHE A 369 -30.87 -6.40 -27.36
C PHE A 369 -31.17 -7.81 -26.80
N ASN A 370 -30.56 -8.82 -27.40
CA ASN A 370 -30.48 -10.16 -26.83
C ASN A 370 -29.25 -10.23 -25.94
N LEU A 371 -29.46 -10.03 -24.63
CA LEU A 371 -28.41 -9.90 -23.62
C LEU A 371 -27.27 -10.93 -23.71
N VAL A 372 -27.54 -12.16 -24.12
CA VAL A 372 -26.50 -13.20 -24.20
C VAL A 372 -25.66 -13.04 -25.46
N ASP A 373 -26.31 -12.95 -26.63
CA ASP A 373 -25.62 -12.92 -27.91
C ASP A 373 -24.86 -11.60 -28.11
N ASP A 374 -25.47 -10.48 -27.72
CA ASP A 374 -24.88 -9.15 -27.92
C ASP A 374 -23.60 -8.95 -27.08
N ILE A 375 -23.58 -9.50 -25.85
CA ILE A 375 -22.39 -9.40 -24.99
C ILE A 375 -21.19 -10.11 -25.63
N PHE A 376 -21.41 -11.25 -26.31
CA PHE A 376 -20.32 -11.98 -26.98
C PHE A 376 -19.77 -11.22 -28.18
N GLU A 377 -20.62 -10.56 -28.97
CA GLU A 377 -20.18 -9.76 -30.11
C GLU A 377 -19.35 -8.55 -29.65
N ILE A 378 -19.81 -7.90 -28.59
CA ILE A 378 -19.18 -6.73 -28.00
C ILE A 378 -17.88 -7.06 -27.27
N GLU A 379 -17.77 -8.26 -26.70
CA GLU A 379 -16.61 -8.69 -25.93
C GLU A 379 -15.31 -8.49 -26.69
N ASN A 380 -15.33 -8.76 -27.99
CA ASN A 380 -14.13 -8.77 -28.84
C ASN A 380 -14.02 -7.52 -29.70
N ILE A 381 -14.85 -6.49 -29.44
CA ILE A 381 -14.91 -5.29 -30.29
C ILE A 381 -13.54 -4.62 -30.44
N PHE A 382 -12.68 -4.64 -29.42
CA PHE A 382 -11.37 -3.99 -29.43
C PHE A 382 -10.19 -4.96 -29.60
N ASP A 383 -10.41 -6.25 -29.86
CA ASP A 383 -9.32 -7.24 -29.83
C ASP A 383 -8.25 -6.97 -30.89
N ASP A 384 -8.64 -6.61 -32.11
CA ASP A 384 -7.71 -6.28 -33.19
C ASP A 384 -6.87 -5.03 -32.87
N ALA A 385 -7.50 -3.98 -32.33
CA ALA A 385 -6.79 -2.79 -31.89
C ALA A 385 -5.86 -3.08 -30.72
N TYR A 386 -6.27 -3.94 -29.80
CA TYR A 386 -5.46 -4.35 -28.66
C TYR A 386 -4.23 -5.15 -29.10
N GLU A 387 -4.36 -6.05 -30.07
CA GLU A 387 -3.22 -6.78 -30.64
C GLU A 387 -2.21 -5.84 -31.34
N GLU A 388 -2.69 -4.83 -32.07
CA GLU A 388 -1.81 -3.79 -32.65
C GLU A 388 -1.11 -2.97 -31.56
N VAL A 389 -1.81 -2.57 -30.50
CA VAL A 389 -1.21 -1.88 -29.34
C VAL A 389 -0.17 -2.75 -28.64
N LEU A 390 -0.43 -4.05 -28.47
CA LEU A 390 0.54 -4.98 -27.90
C LEU A 390 1.76 -5.14 -28.80
N GLN A 391 1.57 -5.21 -30.11
CA GLN A 391 2.66 -5.28 -31.09
C GLN A 391 3.53 -4.01 -31.03
N ASP A 392 2.90 -2.84 -30.99
CA ASP A 392 3.59 -1.54 -30.89
C ASP A 392 4.37 -1.42 -29.58
N LEU A 393 3.73 -1.69 -28.44
CA LEU A 393 4.38 -1.74 -27.12
C LEU A 393 5.55 -2.72 -27.12
N PHE A 394 5.40 -3.89 -27.73
CA PHE A 394 6.45 -4.90 -27.79
C PHE A 394 7.67 -4.41 -28.57
N LEU A 395 7.46 -3.98 -29.82
CA LEU A 395 8.55 -3.60 -30.72
C LEU A 395 9.26 -2.33 -30.27
N ASN A 396 8.49 -1.30 -29.91
CA ASN A 396 9.01 0.06 -29.72
C ASN A 396 9.44 0.35 -28.29
N VAL A 397 8.85 -0.31 -27.29
CA VAL A 397 9.01 0.06 -25.88
C VAL A 397 9.60 -1.06 -25.05
N TYR A 398 9.00 -2.25 -25.11
CA TYR A 398 9.33 -3.38 -24.26
C TYR A 398 10.75 -3.92 -24.50
N THR A 399 11.14 -4.05 -25.76
CA THR A 399 12.51 -4.47 -26.12
C THR A 399 13.57 -3.53 -25.54
N GLY A 400 13.31 -2.21 -25.63
CA GLY A 400 14.13 -1.16 -25.03
C GLY A 400 14.14 -1.21 -23.50
N PHE A 401 12.98 -1.45 -22.89
CA PHE A 401 12.84 -1.60 -21.45
C PHE A 401 13.68 -2.78 -20.92
N ILE A 402 13.53 -3.97 -21.51
CA ILE A 402 14.29 -5.17 -21.11
C ILE A 402 15.79 -4.98 -21.35
N SER A 403 16.18 -4.41 -22.50
CA SER A 403 17.59 -4.12 -22.81
C SER A 403 18.21 -3.15 -21.80
N ASN A 404 17.50 -2.07 -21.46
CA ASN A 404 17.94 -1.11 -20.44
C ASN A 404 18.12 -1.80 -19.07
N ARG A 405 17.20 -2.68 -18.68
CA ARG A 405 17.33 -3.46 -17.43
C ARG A 405 18.52 -4.40 -17.45
N ASN A 406 18.79 -5.06 -18.56
CA ASN A 406 19.91 -5.98 -18.69
C ASN A 406 21.25 -5.23 -18.61
N LYS A 407 21.36 -4.07 -19.26
CA LYS A 407 22.53 -3.18 -19.14
C LYS A 407 22.80 -2.79 -17.68
N ILE A 408 21.76 -2.36 -16.94
CA ILE A 408 21.87 -2.02 -15.51
C ILE A 408 22.34 -3.22 -14.65
N LYS A 409 22.04 -4.47 -15.05
CA LYS A 409 22.54 -5.67 -14.35
C LYS A 409 24.02 -5.93 -14.65
N GLU A 410 24.43 -5.75 -15.89
CA GLU A 410 25.82 -5.93 -16.32
C GLU A 410 26.76 -4.92 -15.66
N ASP A 411 26.36 -3.65 -15.63
CA ASP A 411 27.11 -2.58 -14.97
C ASP A 411 27.34 -2.88 -13.48
N LYS A 412 26.33 -3.46 -12.79
CA LYS A 412 26.45 -3.91 -11.40
C LYS A 412 27.42 -5.09 -11.24
N LYS A 413 27.46 -6.01 -12.18
CA LYS A 413 28.39 -7.15 -12.15
C LYS A 413 29.83 -6.67 -12.34
N ILE A 414 30.04 -5.72 -13.27
CA ILE A 414 31.35 -5.12 -13.53
C ILE A 414 31.83 -4.33 -12.32
N GLY A 415 30.99 -3.46 -11.75
CA GLY A 415 31.34 -2.68 -10.55
C GLY A 415 31.80 -3.56 -9.37
N LYS A 416 31.07 -4.66 -9.10
CA LYS A 416 31.45 -5.62 -8.04
C LYS A 416 32.79 -6.31 -8.31
N LYS A 417 33.12 -6.62 -9.57
CA LYS A 417 34.42 -7.22 -9.93
C LYS A 417 35.56 -6.22 -9.72
N THR A 418 35.37 -4.98 -10.12
CA THR A 418 36.37 -3.91 -9.96
C THR A 418 36.63 -3.59 -8.48
N GLU A 419 35.58 -3.51 -7.67
CA GLU A 419 35.70 -3.28 -6.23
C GLU A 419 36.45 -4.41 -5.53
N LYS A 420 36.14 -5.67 -5.85
CA LYS A 420 36.90 -6.83 -5.32
C LYS A 420 38.38 -6.78 -5.68
N LYS A 421 38.72 -6.43 -6.92
CA LYS A 421 40.12 -6.29 -7.36
C LYS A 421 40.88 -5.20 -6.59
N ARG A 422 40.20 -4.11 -6.21
CA ARG A 422 40.79 -3.02 -5.41
C ARG A 422 41.00 -3.38 -3.94
N ILE A 423 40.18 -4.26 -3.38
CA ILE A 423 40.33 -4.70 -1.98
C ILE A 423 41.43 -5.77 -1.85
N SER A 424 41.66 -6.54 -2.92
CA SER A 424 42.70 -7.58 -2.97
C SER A 424 44.10 -7.09 -3.35
N ALA A 425 44.22 -5.84 -3.79
CA ALA A 425 45.49 -5.18 -4.12
C ALA A 425 45.84 -4.21 -2.99
#